data_AF-A0A7X7I5T9-F1
#
_entry.id   AF-A0A7X7I5T9-F1
#
_cell.length_a   1.000
_cell.length_b   1.000
_cell.length_c   1.000
_cell.angle_alpha   90.00
_cell.angle_beta   90.00
_cell.angle_gamma   90.00
#
_symmetry.space_group_name_H-M   'P 1'
#
loop_
_entity.id
_entity.type
_entity.pdbx_description
1 polymer ?
#
loop_
_entity_poly.entity_id
_entity_poly.type
_entity_poly.pdbx_seq_one_letter_code
_entity_poly.pdbx_strand_id
1 'polypeptide(L)' 'MGNKEYPANKSYTQEEFRKIAEELGWTVSKARGKGSHYFASKEGEKGFPIPQKLKKGLQESIKKRLGLK' A
#
# COMPACT_ATOMS: atom_id res chain seq x y z
N MET A 1 1.17 6.88 -21.39
CA MET A 1 1.30 6.48 -19.97
C MET A 1 1.89 5.08 -19.92
N GLY A 2 3.11 4.92 -19.41
CA GLY A 2 3.71 3.58 -19.26
C GLY A 2 2.96 2.79 -18.19
N ASN A 3 2.50 1.59 -18.54
CA ASN A 3 2.00 0.63 -17.56
C ASN A 3 3.17 0.27 -16.62
N LYS A 4 3.19 0.85 -15.41
CA LYS A 4 4.14 0.43 -14.39
C LYS A 4 3.72 -0.95 -13.91
N GLU A 5 4.49 -1.96 -14.29
CA GLU A 5 4.36 -3.30 -13.73
C GLU A 5 5.04 -3.32 -12.36
N TYR A 6 4.28 -3.74 -11.34
CA TYR A 6 4.78 -3.86 -9.96
C TYR A 6 5.00 -5.34 -9.64
N PRO A 7 6.22 -5.87 -9.80
CA PRO A 7 6.48 -7.29 -9.59
C PRO A 7 6.23 -7.72 -8.14
N ALA A 8 5.40 -8.74 -7.93
CA ALA A 8 5.13 -9.28 -6.59
C ALA A 8 6.38 -9.80 -5.86
N ASN A 9 7.43 -10.18 -6.59
CA ASN A 9 8.69 -10.65 -5.99
C ASN A 9 9.56 -9.52 -5.40
N LYS A 10 9.25 -8.25 -5.68
CA LYS A 10 10.01 -7.12 -5.13
C LYS A 10 9.57 -6.83 -3.69
N SER A 11 10.53 -6.57 -2.81
CA SER A 11 10.23 -6.00 -1.48
C SER A 11 10.03 -4.49 -1.63
N TYR A 12 8.87 -4.00 -1.20
CA TYR A 12 8.53 -2.58 -1.28
C TYR A 12 8.64 -1.92 0.09
N THR A 13 9.10 -0.68 0.09
CA THR A 13 9.09 0.19 1.26
C THR A 13 7.70 0.77 1.54
N GLN A 14 7.51 1.36 2.71
CA GLN A 14 6.24 2.04 3.08
C GLN A 14 5.90 3.16 2.09
N GLU A 15 6.89 3.94 1.66
CA GLU A 15 6.70 5.01 0.68
C GLU A 15 6.36 4.48 -0.71
N GLU A 16 6.98 3.38 -1.15
CA GLU A 16 6.61 2.74 -2.40
C GLU A 16 5.17 2.23 -2.34
N PHE A 17 4.75 1.56 -1.27
CA PHE A 17 3.36 1.12 -1.14
C PHE A 17 2.37 2.28 -1.11
N ARG A 18 2.72 3.39 -0.46
CA ARG A 18 1.93 4.62 -0.51
C ARG A 18 1.77 5.10 -1.96
N LYS A 19 2.88 5.25 -2.69
CA LYS A 19 2.85 5.70 -4.09
C LYS A 19 2.04 4.76 -4.97
N ILE A 20 2.24 3.45 -4.84
CA ILE A 20 1.50 2.43 -5.58
C ILE A 20 0.01 2.52 -5.27
N ALA A 21 -0.36 2.64 -3.99
CA ALA A 21 -1.75 2.81 -3.59
C ALA A 21 -2.36 4.08 -4.21
N GLU A 22 -1.67 5.22 -4.13
CA GLU A 22 -2.10 6.48 -4.77
C GLU A 22 -2.26 6.32 -6.30
N GLU A 23 -1.30 5.65 -6.98
CA GLU A 23 -1.36 5.38 -8.43
C GLU A 23 -2.52 4.43 -8.82
N LEU A 24 -2.91 3.52 -7.93
CA LEU A 24 -4.05 2.60 -8.10
C LEU A 24 -5.41 3.21 -7.70
N GLY A 25 -5.42 4.51 -7.40
CA GLY A 25 -6.63 5.25 -7.04
C GLY A 25 -7.09 5.01 -5.59
N TRP A 26 -6.19 4.61 -4.70
CA TRP A 26 -6.46 4.60 -3.26
C TRP A 26 -6.11 5.96 -2.67
N THR A 27 -6.96 6.46 -1.79
CA THR A 27 -6.67 7.62 -0.96
C THR A 27 -5.81 7.20 0.21
N VAL A 28 -4.57 7.69 0.27
CA VAL A 28 -3.66 7.41 1.39
C VAL A 28 -3.62 8.61 2.33
N SER A 29 -4.01 8.40 3.58
CA SER A 29 -3.95 9.41 4.64
C SER A 29 -2.98 8.98 5.74
N LYS A 30 -2.38 9.93 6.45
CA LYS A 30 -1.65 9.61 7.69
C LYS A 30 -2.68 9.20 8.74
N ALA A 31 -2.49 8.03 9.35
CA ALA A 31 -3.39 7.56 10.40
C ALA A 31 -3.38 8.55 11.58
N ARG A 32 -4.57 8.89 12.11
CA ARG A 32 -4.71 9.72 13.31
C ARG A 32 -4.29 8.92 14.55
N GLY A 33 -2.98 8.86 14.81
CA GLY A 33 -2.39 8.21 15.99
C GLY A 33 -0.93 7.79 15.77
N LYS A 34 -0.03 8.26 16.65
CA LYS A 34 1.43 7.98 16.67
C LYS A 34 2.13 7.94 15.29
N GLY A 35 1.74 8.77 14.32
CA GLY A 35 2.56 9.26 13.18
C GLY A 35 3.27 8.26 12.23
N SER A 36 3.27 6.96 12.49
CA SER A 36 4.14 5.99 11.82
C SER A 36 3.44 5.19 10.74
N HIS A 37 2.11 5.20 10.69
CA HIS A 37 1.33 4.40 9.74
C HIS A 37 0.53 5.29 8.79
N TYR A 38 0.51 4.89 7.52
CA TYR A 38 -0.47 5.39 6.56
C TYR A 38 -1.70 4.49 6.57
N PHE A 39 -2.84 5.04 6.15
CA PHE A 39 -4.08 4.31 5.97
C PHE A 39 -4.55 4.52 4.54
N ALA A 40 -4.65 3.44 3.78
CA ALA A 40 -5.15 3.44 2.41
C ALA A 40 -6.64 3.10 2.43
N SER A 41 -7.46 3.95 1.84
CA SER A 41 -8.91 3.78 1.70
C SER A 41 -9.32 4.02 0.27
N LYS A 42 -10.28 3.25 -0.24
CA LYS A 42 -10.86 3.42 -1.58
C LYS A 42 -12.36 3.19 -1.47
N GLU A 43 -13.13 3.99 -2.19
CA GLU A 43 -14.59 3.88 -2.17
C GLU A 43 -15.03 2.48 -2.62
N GLY A 44 -15.93 1.86 -1.86
CA GLY A 44 -16.38 0.48 -2.10
C GLY A 44 -15.41 -0.63 -1.65
N GLU A 45 -14.20 -0.30 -1.21
CA GLU A 45 -13.21 -1.28 -0.74
C GLU A 45 -12.88 -1.11 0.75
N LYS A 46 -12.54 -2.22 1.43
CA LYS A 46 -12.12 -2.17 2.83
C LYS A 46 -10.72 -1.56 2.93
N GLY A 47 -10.62 -0.39 3.56
CA GLY A 47 -9.35 0.27 3.83
C GLY A 47 -8.39 -0.58 4.68
N PHE A 48 -7.10 -0.35 4.53
CA PHE A 48 -6.04 -1.09 5.23
C PHE A 48 -4.87 -0.19 5.64
N PRO A 49 -4.17 -0.51 6.74
CA PRO A 49 -2.99 0.24 7.16
C PRO A 49 -1.74 -0.17 6.35
N ILE A 50 -0.90 0.83 6.05
CA ILE A 50 0.45 0.66 5.52
C ILE A 50 1.43 1.13 6.62
N PRO A 51 1.92 0.21 7.48
CA PRO A 51 2.82 0.58 8.55
C PRO A 51 4.25 0.78 8.08
N GLN A 52 5.05 1.49 8.89
CA GLN A 52 6.46 1.74 8.61
C GLN A 52 7.30 0.46 8.61
N LYS A 53 7.01 -0.47 9.53
CA LYS A 53 7.72 -1.75 9.62
C LYS A 53 6.94 -2.83 8.89
N LEU A 54 7.39 -3.14 7.68
CA LEU A 54 6.76 -4.12 6.80
C LEU A 54 7.44 -5.49 6.92
N LYS A 55 6.87 -6.37 7.75
CA LYS A 55 7.26 -7.80 7.78
C LYS A 55 6.83 -8.49 6.48
N LYS A 56 7.52 -9.56 6.08
CA LYS A 56 7.26 -10.31 4.82
C LYS A 56 5.78 -10.61 4.60
N GLY A 57 5.10 -11.25 5.57
CA GLY A 57 3.67 -11.57 5.44
C GLY A 57 2.74 -10.37 5.33
N LEU A 58 3.14 -9.22 5.89
CA LEU A 58 2.37 -7.98 5.76
C LEU A 58 2.56 -7.34 4.38
N GLN A 59 3.78 -7.38 3.82
CA GLN A 59 4.00 -6.97 2.44
C GLN A 59 3.16 -7.79 1.48
N GLU A 60 3.10 -9.10 1.65
CA GLU A 60 2.26 -9.97 0.82
C GLU A 60 0.78 -9.65 0.97
N SER A 61 0.32 -9.35 2.19
CA SER A 61 -1.06 -8.92 2.43
C SER A 61 -1.39 -7.61 1.73
N ILE A 62 -0.50 -6.61 1.79
CA ILE A 62 -0.68 -5.32 1.11
C ILE A 62 -0.63 -5.50 -0.41
N LYS A 63 0.31 -6.30 -0.94
CA LYS A 63 0.39 -6.64 -2.37
C LYS A 63 -0.92 -7.24 -2.88
N LYS A 64 -1.47 -8.21 -2.15
CA LYS A 64 -2.77 -8.84 -2.48
C LYS A 64 -3.91 -7.82 -2.47
N ARG A 65 -3.96 -6.92 -1.48
CA ARG A 65 -4.95 -5.84 -1.41
C ARG A 65 -4.84 -4.85 -2.57
N LEU A 66 -3.62 -4.55 -3.00
CA LEU A 66 -3.34 -3.66 -4.12
C LEU A 66 -3.41 -4.37 -5.49
N GLY A 67 -3.67 -5.69 -5.52
CA GLY A 67 -3.76 -6.45 -6.77
C GLY A 67 -2.42 -6.63 -7.50
N LEU A 68 -1.29 -6.50 -6.80
CA LEU A 68 0.04 -6.71 -7.38
C LEU A 68 0.26 -8.22 -7.62
N LYS A 69 0.67 -8.59 -8.85
CA LYS A 69 0.89 -9.98 -9.30
C LYS A 69 2.37 -10.31 -9.47
#